data_AF-A0A2B5S4N5-F1
#
_entry.id   AF-A0A2B5S4N5-F1
#
_cell.length_a   1.000
_cell.length_b   1.000
_cell.length_c   1.000
_cell.angle_alpha   90.00
_cell.angle_beta   90.00
_cell.angle_gamma   90.00
#
_symmetry.space_group_name_H-M   'P 1'
#
loop_
_entity.id
_entity.type
_entity.pdbx_description
1 polymer ?
#
loop_
_entity_poly.entity_id
_entity_poly.type
_entity_poly.pdbx_seq_one_letter_code
_entity_poly.pdbx_strand_id
1 'polypeptide(L)'
;MENVSNVDKLEAIKSFQSTISKLENALSQMTQKGANTTLVKKRLKAVCIGLAMLENVWNQRPHHYTQEDLAEARNVLTGLLPSIENIYDKSKAGSPQRTLLERRIKALKLAIQVIDNFPNK
;
A
#
# COMPACT_ATOMS: atom_id res chain seq x y z
N MET A 1 1.04 16.71 8.00
CA MET A 1 1.99 15.77 7.36
C MET A 1 3.36 16.42 7.14
N GLU A 2 3.78 17.30 8.05
CA GLU A 2 5.08 17.95 7.96
C GLU A 2 6.12 17.06 8.66
N ASN A 3 7.28 16.87 8.01
CA ASN A 3 8.46 16.08 8.45
C ASN A 3 8.60 14.62 7.96
N VAL A 4 8.00 14.21 6.83
CA VAL A 4 8.42 12.96 6.15
C VAL A 4 9.64 13.26 5.27
N SER A 5 10.76 12.56 5.49
CA SER A 5 11.99 12.74 4.72
C SER A 5 11.81 12.35 3.24
N ASN A 6 12.56 12.96 2.33
CA ASN A 6 12.50 12.60 0.90
C ASN A 6 12.86 11.14 0.64
N VAL A 7 13.77 10.57 1.45
CA VAL A 7 14.13 9.15 1.38
C VAL A 7 12.92 8.29 1.72
N ASP A 8 12.21 8.60 2.80
CA ASP A 8 11.02 7.85 3.22
C ASP A 8 9.88 7.94 2.21
N LYS A 9 9.68 9.12 1.60
CA LYS A 9 8.71 9.29 0.51
C LYS A 9 9.03 8.37 -0.67
N LEU A 10 10.29 8.37 -1.11
CA LEU A 10 10.75 7.55 -2.23
C LEU A 10 10.65 6.05 -1.91
N GLU A 11 11.04 5.64 -0.71
CA GLU A 11 10.93 4.25 -0.27
C GLU A 11 9.46 3.80 -0.18
N ALA A 12 8.56 4.65 0.30
CA ALA A 12 7.13 4.36 0.34
C ALA A 12 6.57 4.16 -1.08
N ILE A 13 6.83 5.09 -2.01
CA ILE A 13 6.40 4.98 -3.41
C ILE A 13 6.93 3.68 -4.04
N LYS A 14 8.23 3.39 -3.90
CA LYS A 14 8.85 2.16 -4.43
C LYS A 14 8.26 0.89 -3.81
N SER A 15 7.96 0.92 -2.51
CA SER A 15 7.34 -0.21 -1.81
C SER A 15 5.95 -0.52 -2.38
N PHE A 16 5.14 0.51 -2.64
CA PHE A 16 3.83 0.37 -3.28
C PHE A 16 3.94 -0.14 -4.72
N GLN A 17 4.79 0.46 -5.55
CA GLN A 17 5.03 0.00 -6.93
C GLN A 17 5.41 -1.49 -6.98
N SER A 18 6.35 -1.92 -6.12
CA SER A 18 6.75 -3.33 -6.05
C SER A 18 5.61 -4.25 -5.57
N THR A 19 4.72 -3.74 -4.72
CA THR A 19 3.56 -4.50 -4.23
C THR A 19 2.50 -4.64 -5.33
N ILE A 20 2.28 -3.58 -6.12
CA ILE A 20 1.39 -3.58 -7.30
C ILE A 20 1.86 -4.64 -8.29
N SER A 21 3.12 -4.60 -8.73
CA SER A 21 3.63 -5.58 -9.71
C SER A 21 3.50 -7.03 -9.22
N LYS A 22 3.66 -7.28 -7.91
CA LYS A 22 3.46 -8.61 -7.32
C LYS A 22 1.99 -9.04 -7.32
N LEU A 23 1.08 -8.11 -7.02
CA LEU A 23 -0.37 -8.39 -7.03
C LEU A 23 -0.90 -8.56 -8.45
N GLU A 24 -0.39 -7.81 -9.43
CA GLU A 24 -0.69 -7.99 -10.86
C GLU A 24 -0.25 -9.37 -11.36
N ASN A 25 0.99 -9.76 -11.04
CA ASN A 25 1.49 -11.09 -11.38
C ASN A 25 0.67 -12.20 -10.72
N ALA A 26 0.33 -12.06 -9.43
CA ALA A 26 -0.52 -13.01 -8.73
C ALA A 26 -1.92 -13.08 -9.35
N LEU A 27 -2.51 -11.93 -9.70
CA LEU A 27 -3.81 -11.86 -10.35
C LEU A 27 -3.81 -12.56 -11.70
N SER A 28 -2.78 -12.31 -12.53
CA SER A 28 -2.61 -12.96 -13.83
C SER A 28 -2.52 -14.48 -13.68
N GLN A 29 -1.63 -14.98 -12.81
CA GLN A 29 -1.46 -16.40 -12.57
C GLN A 29 -2.73 -17.09 -12.03
N MET A 30 -3.44 -16.44 -11.11
CA MET A 30 -4.69 -16.98 -10.55
C MET A 30 -5.80 -17.00 -11.59
N THR A 31 -5.88 -15.96 -12.45
CA THR A 31 -6.86 -15.90 -13.54
C THR A 31 -6.61 -17.02 -14.54
N GLN A 32 -5.36 -17.26 -14.95
CA GLN A 32 -4.98 -18.36 -15.84
C GLN A 32 -5.35 -19.74 -15.26
N LYS A 33 -5.25 -19.91 -13.94
CA LYS A 33 -5.59 -21.15 -13.24
C LYS A 33 -7.07 -21.29 -12.90
N GLY A 34 -7.93 -20.32 -13.27
CA GLY A 34 -9.34 -20.31 -12.92
C GLY A 34 -9.61 -20.19 -11.41
N ALA A 35 -8.65 -19.70 -10.63
CA ALA A 35 -8.78 -19.55 -9.18
C ALA A 35 -9.58 -18.29 -8.80
N ASN A 36 -10.15 -18.24 -7.60
CA ASN A 36 -10.88 -17.07 -7.11
C ASN A 36 -9.93 -15.86 -6.93
N THR A 37 -10.18 -14.79 -7.69
CA THR A 37 -9.33 -13.58 -7.72
C THR A 37 -9.83 -12.42 -6.87
N THR A 38 -10.98 -12.56 -6.20
CA THR A 38 -11.71 -11.46 -5.53
C THR A 38 -10.82 -10.71 -4.54
N LEU A 39 -10.13 -11.44 -3.66
CA LEU A 39 -9.27 -10.84 -2.65
C LEU A 39 -8.06 -10.14 -3.25
N VAL A 40 -7.43 -10.72 -4.28
CA VAL A 40 -6.26 -10.13 -4.93
C VAL A 40 -6.65 -8.85 -5.68
N LYS A 41 -7.78 -8.83 -6.39
CA LYS A 41 -8.32 -7.62 -7.02
C LYS A 41 -8.59 -6.51 -6.00
N LYS A 42 -9.23 -6.85 -4.87
CA LYS A 42 -9.51 -5.89 -3.79
C LYS A 42 -8.23 -5.30 -3.21
N ARG A 43 -7.22 -6.13 -2.93
CA ARG A 43 -5.91 -5.68 -2.44
C ARG A 43 -5.16 -4.85 -3.48
N LEU A 44 -5.19 -5.25 -4.75
CA LEU A 44 -4.55 -4.52 -5.85
C LEU A 44 -5.15 -3.11 -5.97
N LYS A 45 -6.49 -2.99 -6.02
CA LYS A 45 -7.19 -1.70 -6.06
C LYS A 45 -6.78 -0.81 -4.88
N ALA A 46 -6.81 -1.34 -3.66
CA ALA A 46 -6.44 -0.59 -2.46
C ALA A 46 -4.98 -0.10 -2.48
N VAL A 47 -4.04 -0.93 -2.94
CA VAL A 47 -2.62 -0.55 -3.07
C VAL A 47 -2.44 0.50 -4.18
N CYS A 48 -3.13 0.38 -5.32
CA CYS A 48 -3.11 1.40 -6.37
C CYS A 48 -3.63 2.76 -5.87
N ILE A 49 -4.71 2.75 -5.09
CA ILE A 49 -5.25 3.97 -4.46
C ILE A 49 -4.23 4.54 -3.47
N GLY A 50 -3.67 3.72 -2.58
CA GLY A 50 -2.64 4.17 -1.64
C GLY A 50 -1.44 4.83 -2.33
N LEU A 51 -0.97 4.26 -3.45
CA LEU A 51 0.09 4.89 -4.26
C LEU A 51 -0.36 6.24 -4.83
N ALA A 52 -1.54 6.30 -5.45
CA ALA A 52 -2.05 7.54 -6.05
C ALA A 52 -2.21 8.65 -5.02
N MET A 53 -2.63 8.31 -3.81
CA MET A 53 -2.76 9.27 -2.70
C MET A 53 -1.41 9.80 -2.24
N LEU A 54 -0.41 8.94 -2.11
CA LEU A 54 0.96 9.36 -1.80
C LEU A 54 1.53 10.28 -2.91
N GLU A 55 1.34 9.91 -4.17
CA GLU A 55 1.77 10.73 -5.31
C GLU A 55 1.00 12.05 -5.41
N ASN A 56 -0.28 12.08 -5.03
CA ASN A 56 -1.07 13.30 -4.99
C ASN A 56 -0.51 14.29 -3.97
N VAL A 57 -0.31 13.84 -2.72
CA VAL A 57 0.16 14.74 -1.65
C VAL A 57 1.61 15.15 -1.83
N TRP A 58 2.49 14.27 -2.32
CA TRP A 58 3.92 14.58 -2.42
C TRP A 58 4.36 15.12 -3.77
N ASN A 59 3.69 14.72 -4.85
CA ASN A 59 4.09 15.04 -6.21
C ASN A 59 3.01 15.81 -6.99
N GLN A 60 1.93 16.23 -6.31
CA GLN A 60 0.81 16.99 -6.90
C GLN A 60 0.14 16.28 -8.09
N ARG A 61 0.23 14.95 -8.15
CA ARG A 61 -0.42 14.18 -9.21
C ARG A 61 -1.92 14.08 -8.95
N PRO A 62 -2.79 14.41 -9.91
CA PRO A 62 -4.23 14.26 -9.73
C PRO A 62 -4.61 12.78 -9.60
N HIS A 63 -5.71 12.50 -8.90
CA HIS A 63 -6.36 11.19 -8.87
C HIS A 63 -7.86 11.34 -9.14
N HIS A 64 -8.51 10.25 -9.53
CA HIS A 64 -9.93 10.23 -9.89
C HIS A 64 -10.81 9.40 -8.94
N TYR A 65 -10.22 8.88 -7.87
CA TYR A 65 -10.93 8.05 -6.89
C TYR A 65 -11.97 8.83 -6.08
N THR A 66 -13.11 8.19 -5.86
CA THR A 66 -14.21 8.72 -5.04
C THR A 66 -13.93 8.56 -3.55
N GLN A 67 -14.68 9.24 -2.68
CA GLN A 67 -14.57 9.06 -1.23
C GLN A 67 -14.87 7.62 -0.79
N GLU A 68 -15.79 6.93 -1.49
CA GLU A 68 -16.07 5.52 -1.24
C GLU A 68 -14.86 4.64 -1.57
N ASP A 69 -14.20 4.89 -2.71
CA ASP A 69 -12.97 4.19 -3.08
C ASP A 69 -11.87 4.40 -2.03
N LEU A 70 -11.72 5.64 -1.55
CA LEU A 70 -10.73 5.98 -0.51
C LEU A 70 -11.04 5.26 0.80
N ALA A 71 -12.29 5.25 1.24
CA ALA A 71 -12.72 4.56 2.46
C ALA A 71 -12.52 3.04 2.35
N GLU A 72 -12.86 2.44 1.20
CA GLU A 72 -12.62 1.02 0.96
C GLU A 72 -11.12 0.70 0.98
N ALA A 73 -10.31 1.49 0.28
CA ALA A 73 -8.86 1.32 0.24
C ALA A 73 -8.26 1.41 1.64
N ARG A 74 -8.64 2.43 2.43
CA ARG A 74 -8.21 2.62 3.81
C ARG A 74 -8.49 1.38 4.66
N ASN A 75 -9.69 0.82 4.57
CA ASN A 75 -10.08 -0.38 5.33
C ASN A 75 -9.23 -1.59 4.92
N VAL A 76 -8.99 -1.79 3.62
CA VAL A 76 -8.16 -2.89 3.12
C VAL A 76 -6.71 -2.73 3.57
N LEU A 77 -6.12 -1.54 3.42
CA LEU A 77 -4.73 -1.27 3.81
C LEU A 77 -4.54 -1.43 5.33
N THR A 78 -5.50 -0.96 6.13
CA THR A 78 -5.52 -1.16 7.59
C THR A 78 -5.59 -2.63 7.94
N GLY A 79 -6.42 -3.42 7.26
CA GLY A 79 -6.52 -4.87 7.45
C GLY A 79 -5.27 -5.65 7.07
N LEU A 80 -4.39 -5.09 6.22
CA LEU A 80 -3.11 -5.72 5.86
C LEU A 80 -2.03 -5.55 6.93
N LEU A 81 -2.07 -4.44 7.69
CA LEU A 81 -1.02 -4.09 8.66
C LEU A 81 -0.74 -5.21 9.68
N PRO A 82 -1.74 -5.76 10.41
CA PRO A 82 -1.48 -6.76 11.45
C PRO A 82 -0.78 -8.01 10.92
N SER A 83 -1.11 -8.41 9.68
CA SER A 83 -0.49 -9.58 9.05
C SER A 83 0.98 -9.34 8.75
N ILE A 84 1.33 -8.13 8.31
CA ILE A 84 2.71 -7.76 7.97
C ILE A 84 3.54 -7.52 9.24
N GLU A 85 2.95 -6.87 10.25
CA GLU A 85 3.56 -6.65 11.57
C GLU A 85 3.88 -7.98 12.25
N ASN A 86 2.96 -8.96 12.24
CA ASN A 86 3.22 -10.30 12.78
C ASN A 86 4.39 -11.02 12.08
N ILE A 87 4.58 -10.83 10.77
CA ILE A 87 5.73 -11.39 10.05
C ILE A 87 7.01 -10.63 10.42
N TYR A 88 6.93 -9.31 10.59
CA TYR A 88 8.05 -8.48 11.03
C TYR A 88 8.54 -8.89 12.42
N ASP A 89 7.64 -9.09 13.38
CA ASP A 89 7.97 -9.47 14.75
C ASP A 89 8.70 -10.81 14.81
N LYS A 90 8.33 -11.74 13.93
CA LYS A 90 8.96 -13.07 13.79
C LYS A 90 10.24 -13.04 12.96
N SER A 91 10.56 -11.94 12.29
CA SER A 91 11.72 -11.86 11.40
C SER A 91 13.01 -11.57 12.16
N LYS A 92 14.10 -12.25 11.77
CA LYS A 92 15.43 -12.08 12.36
C LYS A 92 15.91 -10.63 12.26
N ALA A 93 16.42 -10.08 13.36
CA ALA A 93 17.05 -8.76 13.40
C ALA A 93 18.19 -8.65 12.36
N GLY A 94 18.24 -7.52 11.65
CA GLY A 94 19.23 -7.28 10.59
C GLY A 94 19.04 -8.07 9.29
N SER A 95 18.00 -8.91 9.18
CA SER A 95 17.74 -9.64 7.94
C SER A 95 17.19 -8.72 6.84
N PRO A 96 17.52 -8.97 5.56
CA PRO A 96 16.91 -8.24 4.43
C PRO A 96 15.37 -8.29 4.44
N GLN A 97 14.80 -9.39 4.92
CA GLN A 97 13.35 -9.53 5.10
C GLN A 97 12.80 -8.53 6.12
N ARG A 98 13.47 -8.36 7.27
CA ARG A 98 13.06 -7.41 8.30
C ARG A 98 13.06 -5.97 7.76
N THR A 99 14.14 -5.57 7.08
CA THR A 99 14.23 -4.24 6.43
C THR A 99 13.12 -4.03 5.41
N LEU A 100 12.82 -5.05 4.60
CA LEU A 100 11.74 -4.98 3.62
C LEU A 100 10.36 -4.82 4.28
N LEU A 101 10.10 -5.55 5.37
CA LEU A 101 8.84 -5.47 6.10
C LEU A 101 8.67 -4.13 6.80
N GLU A 102 9.74 -3.60 7.39
CA GLU A 102 9.75 -2.26 8.01
C GLU A 102 9.35 -1.17 7.00
N ARG A 103 9.96 -1.18 5.81
CA ARG A 103 9.62 -0.26 4.71
C ARG A 103 8.16 -0.39 4.29
N ARG A 104 7.63 -1.62 4.19
CA ARG A 104 6.23 -1.87 3.84
C ARG A 104 5.27 -1.35 4.91
N ILE A 105 5.56 -1.61 6.19
CA ILE A 105 4.75 -1.13 7.31
C ILE A 105 4.73 0.40 7.30
N LYS A 106 5.90 1.05 7.16
CA LYS A 106 6.00 2.50 7.07
C LYS A 106 5.22 3.07 5.89
N ALA A 107 5.36 2.47 4.71
CA ALA A 107 4.61 2.87 3.52
C ALA A 107 3.10 2.79 3.74
N LEU A 108 2.59 1.67 4.28
CA LEU A 108 1.17 1.49 4.57
C LEU A 108 0.65 2.52 5.56
N LYS A 109 1.40 2.79 6.65
CA LYS A 109 1.04 3.81 7.64
C LYS A 109 0.94 5.20 7.02
N LEU A 110 1.89 5.57 6.15
CA LEU A 110 1.85 6.84 5.43
C LEU A 110 0.65 6.94 4.48
N ALA A 111 0.35 5.88 3.71
CA ALA A 111 -0.80 5.89 2.81
C ALA A 111 -2.14 6.00 3.56
N ILE A 112 -2.30 5.26 4.66
CA ILE A 112 -3.50 5.33 5.52
C ILE A 112 -3.63 6.75 6.10
N GLN A 113 -2.53 7.32 6.61
CA GLN A 113 -2.53 8.68 7.13
C GLN A 113 -2.89 9.71 6.05
N VAL A 114 -2.39 9.56 4.82
CA VAL A 114 -2.79 10.45 3.71
C VAL A 114 -4.28 10.36 3.46
N ILE A 115 -4.83 9.14 3.38
CA ILE A 115 -6.25 8.93 3.12
C ILE A 115 -7.10 9.52 4.25
N ASP A 116 -6.72 9.30 5.51
CA ASP A 116 -7.43 9.81 6.69
C ASP A 116 -7.45 11.34 6.77
N ASN A 117 -6.43 12.00 6.23
CA ASN A 117 -6.32 13.46 6.19
C ASN A 117 -6.81 14.06 4.86
N PHE A 118 -7.27 13.25 3.92
CA PHE A 118 -7.73 13.76 2.64
C PHE A 118 -9.11 14.39 2.83
N PRO A 119 -9.28 15.69 2.50
CA PRO A 119 -10.53 16.37 2.76
C PRO A 119 -11.67 15.76 1.95
N ASN A 120 -12.81 15.57 2.62
CA ASN A 120 -14.09 15.34 1.95
C ASN A 120 -14.46 16.64 1.22
N LYS A 121 -14.07 16.75 -0.06
CA LYS A 121 -14.62 17.76 -0.96
C LYS A 121 -16.02 17.36 -1.41
#